data_AF-A0A955VQK9-F1
#
_entry.id   AF-A0A955VQK9-F1
#
_cell.length_a   1.000
_cell.length_b   1.000
_cell.length_c   1.000
_cell.angle_alpha   90.00
_cell.angle_beta   90.00
_cell.angle_gamma   90.00
#
_symmetry.space_group_name_H-M   'P 1'
#
loop_
_entity.id
_entity.type
_entity.pdbx_description
1 polymer ?
#
loop_
_entity_poly.entity_id
_entity_poly.type
_entity_poly.pdbx_seq_one_letter_code
_entity_poly.pdbx_strand_id
1 'polypeptide(L)'
;MMTITDTGEIRREARLTELLDSGVPLGAAEIEDLLAEDPEAREALEEARRARELLAELAPKAAPRDFLRKVQRQIRRRSGGRYFHPASGAISYRISVEVFVVIAVAVMSACWFFLEAARPALPGPLVEEPV
;
A
#
# COMPACT_ATOMS: atom_id res chain seq x y z
N MET A 1 -3.88 -33.50 -31.52
CA MET A 1 -3.37 -33.96 -30.21
C MET A 1 -1.93 -33.47 -30.13
N MET A 2 -1.71 -32.24 -29.66
CA MET A 2 -0.44 -31.51 -29.83
C MET A 2 -0.38 -30.33 -28.84
N THR A 3 -0.14 -30.57 -27.55
CA THR A 3 -0.11 -29.51 -26.51
C THR A 3 0.68 -29.93 -25.25
N ILE A 4 1.94 -30.37 -25.38
CA ILE A 4 2.79 -30.66 -24.19
C ILE A 4 4.18 -30.00 -24.27
N THR A 5 4.68 -29.64 -25.45
CA THR A 5 5.95 -28.89 -25.62
C THR A 5 5.82 -27.37 -25.38
N ASP A 6 4.61 -26.82 -25.53
CA ASP A 6 4.34 -25.37 -25.51
C ASP A 6 4.62 -24.70 -24.14
N THR A 7 4.34 -25.39 -23.03
CA THR A 7 4.51 -24.83 -21.68
C THR A 7 5.97 -24.54 -21.31
N GLY A 8 6.92 -25.27 -21.91
CA GLY A 8 8.35 -25.07 -21.67
C GLY A 8 8.91 -23.87 -22.41
N GLU A 9 8.51 -23.68 -23.67
CA GLU A 9 8.91 -22.55 -24.51
C GLU A 9 8.32 -21.23 -23.99
N ILE A 10 7.03 -21.21 -23.65
CA ILE A 10 6.38 -20.02 -23.06
C ILE A 10 7.07 -19.58 -21.77
N ARG A 11 7.52 -20.54 -20.94
CA ARG A 11 8.22 -20.23 -19.69
C ARG A 11 9.63 -19.67 -19.93
N ARG A 12 10.30 -20.12 -20.98
CA ARG A 12 11.62 -19.60 -21.40
C ARG A 12 11.48 -18.18 -21.94
N GLU A 13 10.53 -17.94 -22.83
CA GLU A 13 10.25 -16.60 -23.37
C GLU A 13 9.87 -15.60 -22.28
N ALA A 14 9.05 -16.01 -21.30
CA ALA A 14 8.68 -15.17 -20.18
C ALA A 14 9.89 -14.75 -19.33
N ARG A 15 10.83 -15.68 -19.08
CA ARG A 15 12.07 -15.39 -18.33
C ARG A 15 13.03 -14.49 -19.11
N LEU A 16 13.14 -14.67 -20.43
CA LEU A 16 13.95 -13.80 -21.29
C LEU A 16 13.37 -12.38 -21.35
N THR A 17 12.05 -12.27 -21.41
CA THR A 17 11.35 -10.97 -21.38
C THR A 17 11.55 -10.27 -20.03
N GLU A 18 11.44 -11.00 -18.92
CA GLU A 18 11.69 -10.46 -17.58
C GLU A 18 13.13 -9.96 -17.40
N LEU A 19 14.11 -10.64 -18.00
CA LEU A 19 15.50 -10.16 -18.04
C LEU A 19 15.64 -8.85 -18.83
N LEU A 20 14.95 -8.74 -19.96
CA LEU A 20 14.95 -7.54 -20.81
C LEU A 20 14.25 -6.35 -20.12
N ASP A 21 13.22 -6.59 -19.32
CA ASP A 21 12.47 -5.54 -18.62
C ASP A 21 13.14 -5.08 -17.33
N SER A 22 13.62 -6.02 -16.51
CA SER A 22 14.16 -5.70 -15.18
C SER A 22 15.61 -5.22 -15.23
N GLY A 23 16.40 -5.67 -16.22
CA GLY A 23 17.85 -5.43 -16.27
C GLY A 23 18.62 -6.04 -15.09
N VAL A 24 17.97 -6.82 -14.22
CA VAL A 24 18.57 -7.48 -13.05
C VAL A 24 18.76 -8.95 -13.39
N PRO A 25 19.96 -9.52 -13.16
CA PRO A 25 20.23 -10.93 -13.41
C PRO A 25 19.62 -11.81 -12.30
N LEU A 26 18.30 -11.87 -12.21
CA LEU A 26 17.63 -12.92 -11.44
C LEU A 26 17.78 -14.24 -12.23
N GLY A 27 18.74 -15.08 -11.79
CA GLY A 27 19.00 -16.37 -12.44
C GLY A 27 19.95 -16.32 -13.64
N ALA A 28 20.93 -15.40 -13.67
CA ALA A 28 21.91 -15.31 -14.76
C ALA A 28 22.57 -16.64 -15.13
N ALA A 29 22.87 -17.51 -14.15
CA ALA A 29 23.45 -18.83 -14.42
C ALA A 29 22.48 -19.75 -15.19
N GLU A 30 21.20 -19.81 -14.79
CA GLU A 30 20.19 -20.62 -15.50
C GLU A 30 19.94 -20.09 -16.92
N ILE A 31 20.05 -18.76 -17.12
CA ILE A 31 19.88 -18.14 -18.43
C ILE A 31 21.13 -18.34 -19.30
N GLU A 32 22.33 -18.26 -18.73
CA GLU A 32 23.58 -18.57 -19.45
C GLU A 32 23.62 -20.03 -19.90
N ASP A 33 23.16 -20.97 -19.07
CA ASP A 33 23.03 -22.37 -19.44
C ASP A 33 22.02 -22.56 -20.59
N LEU A 34 20.86 -21.88 -20.53
CA LEU A 34 19.86 -21.89 -21.60
C LEU A 34 20.37 -21.26 -22.91
N LEU A 35 21.18 -20.20 -22.83
CA LEU A 35 21.79 -19.53 -23.97
C LEU A 35 23.03 -20.28 -24.51
N ALA A 36 23.63 -21.16 -23.72
CA ALA A 36 24.72 -22.04 -24.16
C ALA A 36 24.20 -23.22 -24.98
N GLU A 37 22.98 -23.69 -24.69
CA GLU A 37 22.30 -24.74 -25.43
C GLU A 37 21.74 -24.27 -26.78
N ASP A 38 21.43 -22.97 -26.91
CA ASP A 38 20.79 -22.39 -28.10
C ASP A 38 21.47 -21.08 -28.58
N PRO A 39 22.33 -21.15 -29.61
CA PRO A 39 22.99 -19.97 -30.17
C PRO A 39 22.04 -19.01 -30.88
N GLU A 40 20.89 -19.46 -31.39
CA GLU A 40 19.90 -18.60 -32.05
C GLU A 40 19.18 -17.71 -31.02
N ALA A 41 18.84 -18.29 -29.85
CA ALA A 41 18.26 -17.53 -28.74
C ALA A 41 19.20 -16.42 -28.22
N ARG A 42 20.52 -16.64 -28.28
CA ARG A 42 21.52 -15.64 -27.91
C ARG A 42 21.57 -14.47 -28.89
N GLU A 43 21.52 -14.75 -30.18
CA GLU A 43 21.48 -13.71 -31.21
C GLU A 43 20.21 -12.87 -31.11
N ALA A 44 19.05 -13.52 -30.93
CA ALA A 44 17.77 -12.84 -30.75
C ALA A 44 17.74 -11.93 -29.49
N LEU A 45 18.36 -12.38 -28.40
CA LEU A 45 18.45 -11.59 -27.16
C LEU A 45 19.38 -10.38 -27.31
N GLU A 46 20.50 -10.53 -28.02
CA GLU A 46 21.39 -9.41 -28.34
C GLU A 46 20.72 -8.40 -29.28
N GLU A 47 19.97 -8.86 -30.27
CA GLU A 47 19.16 -8.00 -31.14
C GLU A 47 18.08 -7.24 -30.34
N ALA A 48 17.38 -7.92 -29.43
CA ALA A 48 16.40 -7.29 -28.55
C ALA A 48 17.03 -6.24 -27.62
N ARG A 49 18.23 -6.50 -27.09
CA ARG A 49 18.99 -5.52 -26.28
C ARG A 49 19.35 -4.28 -27.09
N ARG A 50 19.87 -4.45 -28.30
CA ARG A 50 20.17 -3.33 -29.21
C ARG A 50 18.92 -2.53 -29.55
N ALA A 51 17.81 -3.20 -29.84
CA ALA A 51 16.54 -2.52 -30.09
C ALA A 51 16.09 -1.71 -28.85
N ARG A 52 16.24 -2.25 -27.64
CA ARG A 52 15.94 -1.54 -26.39
C ARG A 52 16.82 -0.31 -26.19
N GLU A 53 18.12 -0.43 -26.47
CA GLU A 53 19.07 0.69 -26.40
C GLU A 53 18.67 1.80 -27.38
N LEU A 54 18.37 1.45 -28.64
CA LEU A 54 17.88 2.40 -29.63
C LEU A 54 16.57 3.09 -29.21
N LEU A 55 15.66 2.36 -28.56
CA LEU A 55 14.44 2.93 -28.00
C LEU A 55 14.71 3.84 -26.80
N ALA A 56 15.73 3.55 -26.00
CA ALA A 56 16.15 4.36 -24.86
C ALA A 56 16.86 5.65 -25.30
N GLU A 57 17.54 5.64 -26.45
CA GLU A 57 18.14 6.82 -27.07
C GLU A 57 17.12 7.82 -27.62
N LEU A 58 15.86 7.42 -27.77
CA LEU A 58 14.80 8.33 -28.17
C LEU A 58 14.64 9.44 -27.13
N ALA A 59 14.67 10.69 -27.60
CA ALA A 59 14.54 11.85 -26.74
C ALA A 59 13.26 11.74 -25.88
N PRO A 60 13.37 11.88 -24.54
CA PRO A 60 12.22 11.78 -23.66
C PRO A 60 11.21 12.86 -24.03
N LYS A 61 10.05 12.44 -24.53
CA LYS A 61 8.99 13.36 -24.90
C LYS A 61 8.37 13.93 -23.64
N ALA A 62 8.44 15.25 -23.49
CA ALA A 62 7.78 15.93 -22.38
C ALA A 62 6.28 15.60 -22.37
N ALA A 63 5.76 15.27 -21.19
CA ALA A 63 4.33 15.03 -21.01
C ALA A 63 3.55 16.31 -21.36
N PRO A 64 2.36 16.19 -22.00
CA PRO A 64 1.48 17.33 -22.20
C PRO A 64 1.17 18.05 -20.88
N ARG A 65 1.04 19.38 -20.90
CA ARG A 65 0.80 20.20 -19.69
C ARG A 65 -0.40 19.73 -18.86
N ASP A 66 -1.42 19.17 -19.51
CA ASP A 66 -2.65 18.68 -18.86
C ASP A 66 -2.63 17.18 -18.48
N PHE A 67 -1.53 16.46 -18.74
CA PHE A 67 -1.46 15.01 -18.53
C PHE A 67 -1.79 14.61 -17.09
N LEU A 68 -1.13 15.25 -16.12
CA LEU A 68 -1.36 14.99 -14.70
C LEU A 68 -2.81 15.26 -14.30
N ARG A 69 -3.38 16.37 -14.79
CA ARG A 69 -4.78 16.73 -14.50
C ARG A 69 -5.77 15.71 -15.04
N LYS A 70 -5.53 15.17 -16.24
CA LYS A 70 -6.36 14.12 -16.85
C LYS A 70 -6.25 12.80 -16.08
N VAL A 71 -5.03 12.38 -15.73
CA VAL A 71 -4.79 11.16 -14.95
C VAL A 71 -5.45 11.26 -13.58
N GLN A 72 -5.24 12.36 -12.85
CA GLN A 72 -5.89 12.59 -11.55
C GLN A 72 -7.41 12.56 -11.65
N ARG A 73 -7.99 13.20 -12.68
CA ARG A 73 -9.45 13.19 -12.91
C ARG A 73 -9.97 11.78 -13.14
N GLN A 74 -9.25 10.97 -13.92
CA GLN A 74 -9.61 9.60 -14.23
C GLN A 74 -9.48 8.67 -13.03
N ILE A 75 -8.39 8.77 -12.28
CA ILE A 75 -8.21 8.02 -11.03
C ILE A 75 -9.27 8.43 -10.02
N ARG A 76 -9.57 9.72 -9.87
CA ARG A 76 -10.62 10.20 -8.96
C ARG A 76 -11.99 9.65 -9.36
N ARG A 77 -12.30 9.61 -10.67
CA ARG A 77 -13.55 9.03 -11.19
C ARG A 77 -13.66 7.53 -10.92
N ARG A 78 -12.57 6.76 -11.09
CA ARG A 78 -12.57 5.30 -10.86
C ARG A 78 -12.49 4.92 -9.38
N SER A 79 -11.78 5.69 -8.57
CA SER A 79 -11.54 5.39 -7.15
C SER A 79 -12.55 6.03 -6.20
N GLY A 80 -13.54 6.76 -6.71
CA GLY A 80 -14.50 7.49 -5.88
C GLY A 80 -13.85 8.51 -4.95
N GLY A 81 -12.62 8.96 -5.25
CA GLY A 81 -11.86 9.86 -4.39
C GLY A 81 -11.10 9.19 -3.23
N ARG A 82 -11.10 7.85 -3.12
CA ARG A 82 -10.45 7.11 -2.01
C ARG A 82 -8.96 7.47 -1.81
N TYR A 83 -8.24 7.74 -2.90
CA TYR A 83 -6.80 8.03 -2.87
C TYR A 83 -6.45 9.51 -2.80
N PHE A 84 -7.43 10.41 -2.97
CA PHE A 84 -7.20 11.86 -3.05
C PHE A 84 -7.85 12.65 -1.91
N HIS A 85 -8.42 11.96 -0.91
CA HIS A 85 -8.85 12.62 0.31
C HIS A 85 -7.65 12.77 1.26
N PRO A 86 -7.18 14.00 1.55
CA PRO A 86 -6.24 14.24 2.65
C PRO A 86 -6.84 13.96 4.05
N ALA A 87 -8.09 13.50 4.10
CA ALA A 87 -8.93 13.42 5.29
C ALA A 87 -9.30 11.99 5.74
N SER A 88 -9.08 10.95 4.92
CA SER A 88 -9.64 9.62 5.20
C SER A 88 -8.99 8.91 6.40
N GLY A 89 -7.77 9.29 6.79
CA GLY A 89 -7.12 8.80 8.00
C GLY A 89 -7.23 9.76 9.20
N ALA A 90 -6.94 11.06 8.99
CA ALA A 90 -6.78 12.00 10.09
C ALA A 90 -8.11 12.56 10.63
N ILE A 91 -9.12 12.78 9.78
CA ILE A 91 -10.41 13.34 10.22
C ILE A 91 -11.28 12.25 10.84
N SER A 92 -11.30 11.04 10.28
CA SER A 92 -12.03 9.91 10.89
C SER A 92 -11.43 9.52 12.25
N TYR A 93 -10.09 9.56 12.38
CA TYR A 93 -9.43 9.30 13.66
C TYR A 93 -9.75 10.36 14.71
N ARG A 94 -9.76 11.66 14.35
CA ARG A 94 -10.15 12.74 15.27
C ARG A 94 -11.59 12.62 15.77
N ILE A 95 -12.53 12.30 14.87
CA ILE A 95 -13.93 12.09 15.25
C ILE A 95 -14.06 10.88 16.20
N SER A 96 -13.35 9.78 15.93
CA SER A 96 -13.35 8.61 16.81
C SER A 96 -12.77 8.90 18.20
N VAL A 97 -11.70 9.69 18.27
CA VAL A 97 -11.09 10.08 19.55
C VAL A 97 -12.01 11.00 20.35
N GLU A 98 -12.62 12.00 19.72
CA GLU A 98 -13.56 12.90 20.40
C GLU A 98 -14.77 12.15 20.97
N VAL A 99 -15.35 11.22 20.20
CA VAL A 99 -16.46 10.38 20.68
C VAL A 99 -16.03 9.51 21.87
N PHE A 100 -14.83 8.93 21.81
CA PHE A 100 -14.30 8.12 22.91
C PHE A 100 -14.07 8.95 24.18
N VAL A 101 -13.57 10.18 24.05
CA VAL A 101 -13.39 11.12 25.17
C VAL A 101 -14.72 11.48 25.81
N VAL A 102 -15.76 11.76 25.00
CA VAL A 102 -17.11 12.05 25.53
C VAL A 102 -17.66 10.86 26.31
N ILE A 103 -17.50 9.64 25.79
CA ILE A 103 -17.93 8.41 26.46
C ILE A 103 -17.15 8.22 27.78
N ALA A 104 -15.84 8.39 27.77
CA ALA A 104 -15.00 8.24 28.97
C ALA A 104 -15.40 9.23 30.08
N VAL A 105 -15.64 10.49 29.72
CA VAL A 105 -16.12 11.50 30.68
C VAL A 105 -17.49 11.12 31.24
N ALA A 106 -18.42 10.69 30.38
CA ALA A 106 -19.75 10.27 30.82
C ALA A 106 -19.70 9.09 31.81
N VAL A 107 -18.86 8.09 31.55
CA VAL A 107 -18.65 6.94 32.43
C VAL A 107 -18.04 7.38 33.76
N MET A 108 -17.00 8.23 33.74
CA MET A 108 -16.40 8.76 34.96
C MET A 108 -17.41 9.54 35.80
N SER A 109 -18.22 10.40 35.18
CA SER A 109 -19.27 11.13 35.86
C SER A 109 -20.31 10.20 36.47
N ALA A 110 -20.75 9.16 35.74
CA ALA A 110 -21.70 8.18 36.26
C ALA A 110 -21.13 7.41 37.47
N CYS A 111 -19.86 6.98 37.39
CA CYS A 111 -19.17 6.34 38.51
C CYS A 111 -19.05 7.27 39.72
N TRP A 112 -18.73 8.55 39.49
CA TRP A 112 -18.66 9.55 40.55
C TRP A 112 -20.00 9.73 41.25
N PHE A 113 -21.09 9.91 40.49
CA PHE A 113 -22.43 10.03 41.05
C PHE A 113 -22.83 8.80 41.86
N PHE A 114 -22.50 7.61 41.38
CA PHE A 114 -22.79 6.37 42.09
C PHE A 114 -22.00 6.25 43.41
N LEU A 115 -20.73 6.66 43.42
CA LEU A 115 -19.90 6.67 44.63
C LEU A 115 -20.37 7.72 45.64
N GLU A 116 -20.77 8.90 45.19
CA GLU A 116 -21.29 9.94 46.08
C GLU A 116 -22.65 9.53 46.66
N ALA A 117 -23.51 8.89 45.87
CA ALA A 117 -24.78 8.34 46.35
C ALA A 117 -24.58 7.20 47.36
N ALA A 118 -23.45 6.48 47.27
CA ALA A 118 -23.10 5.40 48.17
C ALA A 118 -22.31 5.84 49.41
N ARG A 119 -22.00 7.13 49.58
CA ARG A 119 -21.34 7.62 50.80
C ARG A 119 -22.31 7.55 51.98
N PRO A 120 -22.03 6.76 53.03
CA PRO A 120 -22.78 6.87 54.27
C PRO A 120 -22.50 8.23 54.90
N ALA A 121 -23.55 8.89 55.38
CA ALA A 121 -23.42 10.10 56.19
C ALA A 121 -22.54 9.77 57.41
N LEU A 122 -21.36 10.40 57.49
CA LEU A 122 -20.49 10.28 58.66
C LEU A 122 -21.29 10.74 59.89
N PRO A 123 -21.30 9.99 61.00
CA PRO A 123 -21.85 10.49 62.25
C PRO A 123 -21.10 11.77 62.62
N GLY A 124 -21.85 12.83 62.93
CA GLY A 124 -21.31 14.15 63.24
C GLY A 124 -20.29 14.10 64.38
N PRO A 125 -19.47 15.16 64.54
CA PRO A 125 -18.40 15.19 65.53
C PRO A 125 -18.99 14.92 66.92
N LEU A 126 -18.39 13.96 67.63
CA LEU A 126 -18.76 13.61 68.99
C LEU A 126 -18.65 14.88 69.85
N VAL A 127 -19.80 15.43 70.23
CA VAL A 127 -19.89 16.48 71.23
C VAL A 127 -19.46 15.82 72.54
N GLU A 128 -18.23 16.09 72.98
CA GLU A 128 -17.80 15.73 74.32
C GLU A 128 -18.68 16.50 75.31
N GLU A 129 -19.53 15.79 76.06
CA GLU A 129 -20.27 16.41 77.16
C GLU A 129 -19.30 16.75 78.31
N PRO A 130 -19.31 17.99 78.81
CA PRO A 130 -18.49 18.35 79.96
C PRO A 130 -19.09 17.78 81.25
N VAL A 131 -18.21 17.18 82.05
CA VAL A 131 -18.41 16.56 83.39
C VAL A 131 -18.98 17.56 84.40
#